data_AF-A0A0F9DV56-F1
#
_entry.id   AF-A0A0F9DV56-F1
#
_cell.length_a   1.000
_cell.length_b   1.000
_cell.length_c   1.000
_cell.angle_alpha   90.00
_cell.angle_beta   90.00
_cell.angle_gamma   90.00
#
_symmetry.space_group_name_H-M   'P 1'
#
loop_
_entity.id
_entity.type
_entity.pdbx_description
1 polymer ?
#
loop_
_entity_poly.entity_id
_entity_poly.type
_entity_poly.pdbx_seq_one_letter_code
_entity_poly.pdbx_strand_id
1 'polypeptide(L)'
;SLGRADVRPDAAAGYAACEAASDAPPAEGSVVAGTGATVAKAMAMERALKGGIGSARETTADGASVGALVAVNSFGEVVDPDSGRVVAGPRAEDGAFADTLAVLRSRPSVSPFAVAPNSTIGVVATDAALSKPDCYRLAVMAQTGLARAIRPAHTPVDGDTIFALATGAVDSPVDVLQLGALAARAVERAILRAVTQAKGLAGVPSAAEWAGGS
;
A
#
# COMPACT_ATOMS: atom_id res chain seq x y z
N SER A 1 -10.20 -0.24 -8.84
CA SER A 1 -10.67 -1.09 -7.73
C SER A 1 -11.87 -1.90 -8.17
N LEU A 2 -12.16 -2.99 -7.44
CA LEU A 2 -13.36 -3.80 -7.60
C LEU A 2 -14.51 -3.24 -6.75
N GLY A 3 -15.74 -3.47 -7.17
CA GLY A 3 -16.96 -3.09 -6.45
C GLY A 3 -17.92 -2.28 -7.32
N ARG A 4 -19.22 -2.39 -7.04
CA ARG A 4 -20.25 -1.66 -7.80
C ARG A 4 -20.33 -0.20 -7.34
N ALA A 5 -20.52 0.74 -8.26
CA ALA A 5 -20.54 2.18 -7.95
C ALA A 5 -21.61 2.59 -6.93
N ASP A 6 -22.70 1.82 -6.87
CA ASP A 6 -23.86 2.04 -6.00
C ASP A 6 -23.75 1.34 -4.62
N VAL A 7 -22.69 0.57 -4.38
CA VAL A 7 -22.42 -0.06 -3.09
C VAL A 7 -21.07 0.42 -2.57
N ARG A 8 -21.11 1.27 -1.55
CA ARG A 8 -19.94 1.89 -0.93
C ARG A 8 -20.03 1.77 0.59
N PRO A 9 -18.89 1.70 1.31
CA PRO A 9 -18.89 1.82 2.76
C PRO A 9 -19.62 3.09 3.18
N ASP A 10 -20.53 2.95 4.15
CA ASP A 10 -21.28 4.05 4.73
C ASP A 10 -20.81 4.33 6.17
N ALA A 11 -21.49 5.24 6.86
CA ALA A 11 -21.16 5.57 8.24
C ALA A 11 -21.27 4.36 9.19
N ALA A 12 -22.23 3.45 8.95
CA ALA A 12 -22.40 2.26 9.78
C ALA A 12 -21.25 1.27 9.59
N ALA A 13 -20.78 1.07 8.35
CA ALA A 13 -19.59 0.28 8.08
C ALA A 13 -18.34 0.87 8.75
N GLY A 14 -18.21 2.20 8.76
CA GLY A 14 -17.13 2.90 9.49
C GLY A 14 -17.20 2.66 11.00
N TYR A 15 -18.38 2.80 11.59
CA TYR A 15 -18.58 2.55 13.02
C TYR A 15 -18.29 1.09 13.41
N ALA A 16 -18.76 0.13 12.61
CA ALA A 16 -18.49 -1.29 12.82
C ALA A 16 -16.99 -1.61 12.74
N ALA A 17 -16.24 -0.93 11.87
CA ALA A 17 -14.79 -1.08 11.81
C ALA A 17 -14.10 -0.55 13.08
N CYS A 18 -14.62 0.52 13.68
CA CYS A 18 -14.13 1.02 14.97
C CYS A 18 -14.41 0.05 16.12
N GLU A 19 -15.62 -0.51 16.20
CA GLU A 19 -15.99 -1.50 17.22
C GLU A 19 -15.16 -2.80 17.10
N ALA A 20 -14.77 -3.16 15.87
CA ALA A 20 -13.92 -4.33 15.62
C ALA A 20 -12.42 -4.09 15.86
N ALA A 21 -12.00 -2.85 16.14
CA ALA A 21 -10.59 -2.53 16.38
C ALA A 21 -10.08 -3.23 17.64
N SER A 22 -8.85 -3.76 17.59
CA SER A 22 -8.23 -4.47 18.70
C SER A 22 -6.70 -4.41 18.62
N ASP A 23 -6.03 -4.91 19.66
CA ASP A 23 -4.56 -5.04 19.72
C ASP A 23 -4.03 -6.28 18.99
N ALA A 24 -4.92 -7.11 18.42
CA ALA A 24 -4.51 -8.27 17.64
C ALA A 24 -3.83 -7.83 16.33
N PRO A 25 -2.91 -8.65 15.77
CA PRO A 25 -2.37 -8.38 14.44
C PRO A 25 -3.51 -8.17 13.43
N PRO A 26 -3.47 -7.08 12.63
CA PRO A 26 -4.54 -6.78 11.70
C PRO A 26 -4.64 -7.87 10.63
N ALA A 27 -5.87 -8.18 10.20
CA ALA A 27 -6.07 -9.06 9.06
C ALA A 27 -5.50 -8.42 7.79
N GLU A 28 -4.84 -9.21 6.95
CA GLU A 28 -4.15 -8.76 5.74
C GLU A 28 -4.75 -9.35 4.46
N GLY A 29 -4.36 -8.78 3.32
CA GLY A 29 -4.80 -9.21 2.00
C GLY A 29 -6.14 -8.62 1.60
N SER A 30 -7.03 -9.45 1.09
CA SER A 30 -8.29 -9.03 0.44
C SER A 30 -9.45 -8.89 1.42
N VAL A 31 -9.24 -8.10 2.47
CA VAL A 31 -10.19 -7.87 3.57
C VAL A 31 -10.39 -6.38 3.82
N VAL A 32 -11.53 -5.99 4.39
CA VAL A 32 -11.86 -4.59 4.76
C VAL A 32 -11.62 -3.64 3.57
N ALA A 33 -10.83 -2.58 3.72
CA ALA A 33 -10.47 -1.64 2.66
C ALA A 33 -9.68 -2.32 1.52
N GLY A 34 -8.97 -3.42 1.83
CA GLY A 34 -8.27 -4.26 0.88
C GLY A 34 -9.19 -5.11 -0.01
N THR A 35 -10.47 -5.31 0.33
CA THR A 35 -11.39 -6.18 -0.43
C THR A 35 -11.49 -5.76 -1.89
N GLY A 36 -11.72 -4.48 -2.16
CA GLY A 36 -11.81 -3.92 -3.51
C GLY A 36 -10.46 -3.50 -4.12
N ALA A 37 -9.37 -3.61 -3.38
CA ALA A 37 -8.09 -3.04 -3.77
C ALA A 37 -7.42 -3.79 -4.93
N THR A 38 -6.78 -3.06 -5.84
CA THR A 38 -6.16 -3.60 -7.07
C THR A 38 -4.91 -2.80 -7.41
N VAL A 39 -3.92 -3.41 -8.06
CA VAL A 39 -2.62 -2.81 -8.41
C VAL A 39 -2.25 -3.06 -9.87
N ALA A 40 -1.19 -2.40 -10.35
CA ALA A 40 -0.57 -2.65 -11.65
C ALA A 40 -1.50 -2.44 -12.87
N LYS A 41 -2.06 -1.24 -12.98
CA LYS A 41 -3.17 -0.89 -13.90
C LYS A 41 -2.71 -0.20 -15.19
N ALA A 42 -1.42 -0.21 -15.49
CA ALA A 42 -0.87 0.43 -16.69
C ALA A 42 -1.48 -0.11 -18.00
N MET A 43 -1.88 -1.39 -18.00
CA MET A 43 -2.59 -2.07 -19.09
C MET A 43 -4.09 -2.27 -18.79
N ALA A 44 -4.69 -1.32 -18.06
CA ALA A 44 -6.08 -1.32 -17.63
C ALA A 44 -6.46 -2.43 -16.62
N MET A 45 -7.72 -2.45 -16.19
CA MET A 45 -8.20 -3.33 -15.12
C MET A 45 -8.17 -4.80 -15.50
N GLU A 46 -8.30 -5.11 -16.79
CA GLU A 46 -8.25 -6.45 -17.36
C GLU A 46 -6.89 -7.11 -17.13
N ARG A 47 -5.83 -6.32 -16.97
CA ARG A 47 -4.46 -6.80 -16.69
C ARG A 47 -3.99 -6.48 -15.28
N ALA A 48 -4.83 -5.87 -14.46
CA ALA A 48 -4.53 -5.59 -13.06
C ALA A 48 -4.45 -6.88 -12.22
N LEU A 49 -3.85 -6.75 -11.05
CA LEU A 49 -3.78 -7.78 -10.02
C LEU A 49 -4.46 -7.30 -8.74
N LYS A 50 -4.75 -8.26 -7.87
CA LYS A 50 -5.32 -7.98 -6.56
C LYS A 50 -4.31 -7.24 -5.67
N GLY A 51 -4.74 -6.12 -5.12
CA GLY A 51 -4.08 -5.43 -4.00
C GLY A 51 -4.67 -5.87 -2.66
N GLY A 52 -4.43 -5.12 -1.60
CA GLY A 52 -4.95 -5.52 -0.30
C GLY A 52 -4.63 -4.54 0.80
N ILE A 53 -4.79 -5.01 2.03
CA ILE A 53 -4.27 -4.35 3.23
C ILE A 53 -3.06 -5.13 3.75
N GLY A 54 -2.03 -4.43 4.19
CA GLY A 54 -0.84 -5.05 4.77
C GLY A 54 -0.28 -4.21 5.88
N SER A 55 0.46 -4.86 6.78
CA SER A 55 1.01 -4.27 7.98
C SER A 55 2.44 -4.72 8.22
N ALA A 56 3.27 -3.86 8.79
CA ALA A 56 4.62 -4.23 9.21
C ALA A 56 5.07 -3.37 10.39
N ARG A 57 6.10 -3.84 11.10
CA ARG A 57 6.69 -3.15 12.25
C ARG A 57 8.21 -3.19 12.15
N GLU A 58 8.81 -2.09 12.55
CA GLU A 58 10.24 -1.93 12.83
C GLU A 58 10.43 -1.48 14.28
N THR A 59 11.61 -1.75 14.83
CA THR A 59 11.97 -1.42 16.22
C THR A 59 13.38 -0.85 16.24
N THR A 60 13.59 0.22 17.01
CA THR A 60 14.91 0.81 17.26
C THR A 60 15.67 -0.02 18.30
N ALA A 61 16.99 0.15 18.35
CA ALA A 61 17.80 -0.51 19.38
C ALA A 61 17.38 -0.10 20.81
N ASP A 62 16.88 1.13 20.97
CA ASP A 62 16.45 1.70 22.25
C ASP A 62 14.99 1.37 22.62
N GLY A 63 14.35 0.47 21.86
CA GLY A 63 13.04 -0.12 22.20
C GLY A 63 11.82 0.58 21.62
N ALA A 64 11.97 1.79 21.05
CA ALA A 64 10.88 2.45 20.34
C ALA A 64 10.50 1.69 19.07
N SER A 65 9.22 1.73 18.68
CA SER A 65 8.70 1.01 17.54
C SER A 65 7.94 1.91 16.59
N VAL A 66 7.98 1.56 15.30
CA VAL A 66 7.13 2.17 14.28
C VAL A 66 6.46 1.08 13.46
N GLY A 67 5.14 1.11 13.42
CA GLY A 67 4.29 0.24 12.63
C GLY A 67 3.69 0.98 11.44
N ALA A 68 3.41 0.25 10.36
CA ALA A 68 2.65 0.73 9.22
C ALA A 68 1.45 -0.20 8.97
N LEU A 69 0.32 0.38 8.55
CA LEU A 69 -0.84 -0.33 8.01
C LEU A 69 -1.28 0.40 6.73
N VAL A 70 -1.32 -0.31 5.60
CA VAL A 70 -1.49 0.31 4.28
C VAL A 70 -2.50 -0.49 3.45
N ALA A 71 -3.52 0.19 2.93
CA ALA A 71 -4.41 -0.31 1.90
C ALA A 71 -3.89 0.11 0.51
N VAL A 72 -3.54 -0.88 -0.31
CA VAL A 72 -2.79 -0.69 -1.56
C VAL A 72 -3.72 -0.85 -2.76
N ASN A 73 -4.17 0.27 -3.31
CA ASN A 73 -4.90 0.32 -4.57
C ASN A 73 -4.20 1.28 -5.54
N SER A 74 -3.06 0.89 -6.09
CA SER A 74 -2.18 1.74 -6.89
C SER A 74 -2.46 1.67 -8.41
N PHE A 75 -2.06 2.70 -9.13
CA PHE A 75 -1.83 2.60 -10.57
C PHE A 75 -0.58 1.76 -10.89
N GLY A 76 0.54 2.06 -10.22
CA GLY A 76 1.83 1.43 -10.46
C GLY A 76 1.90 -0.05 -10.09
N GLU A 77 2.95 -0.70 -10.58
CA GLU A 77 3.36 -2.04 -10.16
C GLU A 77 3.94 -2.01 -8.74
N VAL A 78 3.91 -3.16 -8.07
CA VAL A 78 4.51 -3.34 -6.75
C VAL A 78 5.81 -4.11 -6.87
N VAL A 79 6.85 -3.59 -6.21
CA VAL A 79 8.23 -4.05 -6.33
C VAL A 79 8.81 -4.25 -4.95
N ASP A 80 9.58 -5.32 -4.81
CA ASP A 80 10.41 -5.54 -3.65
C ASP A 80 11.66 -4.64 -3.73
N PRO A 81 11.81 -3.64 -2.84
CA PRO A 81 12.93 -2.71 -2.90
C PRO A 81 14.28 -3.35 -2.59
N ASP A 82 14.32 -4.51 -1.92
CA ASP A 82 15.58 -5.19 -1.60
C ASP A 82 16.15 -5.93 -2.81
N SER A 83 15.27 -6.65 -3.53
CA SER A 83 15.66 -7.45 -4.69
C SER A 83 15.51 -6.72 -6.02
N GLY A 84 14.75 -5.61 -6.05
CA GLY A 84 14.34 -4.90 -7.26
C GLY A 84 13.30 -5.65 -8.10
N ARG A 85 12.85 -6.84 -7.66
CA ARG A 85 11.94 -7.70 -8.40
C ARG A 85 10.51 -7.17 -8.37
N VAL A 86 9.84 -7.20 -9.51
CA VAL A 86 8.40 -6.93 -9.60
C VAL A 86 7.64 -8.06 -8.91
N VAL A 87 6.90 -7.72 -7.86
CA VAL A 87 6.06 -8.64 -7.09
C VAL A 87 4.65 -8.71 -7.66
N ALA A 88 4.13 -7.58 -8.18
CA ALA A 88 2.87 -7.53 -8.92
C ALA A 88 2.93 -6.45 -9.98
N GLY A 89 3.03 -6.86 -11.25
CA GLY A 89 2.99 -5.98 -12.41
C GLY A 89 1.81 -6.30 -13.33
N PRO A 90 1.58 -5.49 -14.38
CA PRO A 90 0.52 -5.74 -15.34
C PRO A 90 0.71 -7.13 -15.97
N ARG A 91 -0.35 -7.93 -16.00
CA ARG A 91 -0.30 -9.31 -16.51
C ARG A 91 0.09 -9.36 -17.99
N ALA A 92 1.13 -10.12 -18.33
CA ALA A 92 1.54 -10.45 -19.71
C ALA A 92 1.07 -11.86 -20.12
N GLU A 93 1.07 -12.23 -21.40
CA GLU A 93 0.38 -13.45 -21.90
C GLU A 93 0.96 -14.80 -21.42
N ASP A 94 2.13 -14.80 -20.78
CA ASP A 94 2.93 -15.96 -20.40
C ASP A 94 3.03 -16.21 -18.88
N GLY A 95 2.15 -15.58 -18.09
CA GLY A 95 2.21 -15.64 -16.62
C GLY A 95 3.28 -14.71 -16.03
N ALA A 96 4.02 -13.97 -16.85
CA ALA A 96 4.93 -12.93 -16.40
C ALA A 96 4.21 -11.59 -16.17
N PHE A 97 5.01 -10.59 -15.81
CA PHE A 97 4.60 -9.20 -15.67
C PHE A 97 5.25 -8.34 -16.77
N ALA A 98 4.46 -7.45 -17.37
CA ALA A 98 4.96 -6.45 -18.29
C ALA A 98 5.70 -5.32 -17.54
N ASP A 99 6.69 -4.72 -18.16
CA ASP A 99 7.36 -3.52 -17.65
C ASP A 99 6.42 -2.30 -17.80
N THR A 100 6.00 -1.74 -16.66
CA THR A 100 5.09 -0.60 -16.61
C THR A 100 5.60 0.62 -17.39
N LEU A 101 6.90 0.94 -17.30
CA LEU A 101 7.47 2.09 -18.01
C LEU A 101 7.59 1.82 -19.51
N ALA A 102 7.90 0.60 -19.93
CA ALA A 102 7.89 0.22 -21.35
C ALA A 102 6.49 0.36 -21.93
N VAL A 103 5.45 -0.11 -21.22
CA VAL A 103 4.05 0.08 -21.59
C VAL A 103 3.74 1.56 -21.75
N LEU A 104 4.09 2.40 -20.76
CA LEU A 104 3.82 3.84 -20.80
C LEU A 104 4.56 4.55 -21.94
N ARG A 105 5.83 4.20 -22.23
CA ARG A 105 6.60 4.77 -23.34
C ARG A 105 5.97 4.47 -24.71
N SER A 106 5.38 3.29 -24.85
CA SER A 106 4.75 2.85 -26.11
C SER A 106 3.33 3.39 -26.30
N ARG A 107 2.72 3.90 -25.23
CA ARG A 107 1.32 4.35 -25.24
C ARG A 107 1.21 5.74 -25.88
N PRO A 108 0.34 5.96 -26.89
CA PRO A 108 0.08 7.29 -27.40
C PRO A 108 -0.54 8.16 -26.29
N SER A 109 -0.27 9.46 -26.32
CA SER A 109 -0.87 10.41 -25.38
C SER A 109 -2.39 10.36 -25.50
N VAL A 110 -3.08 9.79 -24.51
CA VAL A 110 -4.54 9.79 -24.41
C VAL A 110 -4.95 10.73 -23.28
N SER A 111 -6.16 11.31 -23.40
CA SER A 111 -6.73 12.17 -22.35
C SER A 111 -6.74 11.46 -20.99
N PRO A 112 -6.23 12.10 -19.91
CA PRO A 112 -5.87 11.44 -18.64
C PRO A 112 -7.06 10.96 -17.77
N PHE A 113 -8.31 11.19 -18.19
CA PHE A 113 -9.50 11.04 -17.34
C PHE A 113 -10.30 9.75 -17.53
N ALA A 114 -9.81 8.78 -18.30
CA ALA A 114 -10.54 7.53 -18.58
C ALA A 114 -10.35 6.42 -17.52
N VAL A 115 -9.51 6.62 -16.50
CA VAL A 115 -9.20 5.60 -15.48
C VAL A 115 -9.81 6.01 -14.15
N ALA A 116 -10.54 5.09 -13.50
CA ALA A 116 -11.04 5.31 -12.15
C ALA A 116 -9.88 5.64 -11.19
N PRO A 117 -10.08 6.58 -10.24
CA PRO A 117 -9.02 7.00 -9.34
C PRO A 117 -8.51 5.84 -8.50
N ASN A 118 -7.20 5.85 -8.29
CA ASN A 118 -6.45 4.91 -7.47
C ASN A 118 -6.10 5.60 -6.15
N SER A 119 -5.86 4.84 -5.10
CA SER A 119 -5.51 5.40 -3.79
C SER A 119 -4.73 4.38 -2.98
N THR A 120 -3.48 4.68 -2.69
CA THR A 120 -2.74 3.99 -1.63
C THR A 120 -2.85 4.82 -0.36
N ILE A 121 -3.59 4.33 0.62
CA ILE A 121 -3.83 5.03 1.88
C ILE A 121 -3.26 4.22 3.03
N GLY A 122 -2.53 4.86 3.93
CA GLY A 122 -1.93 4.18 5.05
C GLY A 122 -1.74 5.06 6.27
N VAL A 123 -1.36 4.41 7.36
CA VAL A 123 -0.98 5.04 8.61
C VAL A 123 0.37 4.49 9.04
N VAL A 124 1.23 5.37 9.53
CA VAL A 124 2.42 5.02 10.32
C VAL A 124 2.17 5.44 11.77
N ALA A 125 2.39 4.54 12.71
CA ALA A 125 2.16 4.77 14.13
C ALA A 125 3.40 4.39 14.92
N THR A 126 3.79 5.23 15.87
CA THR A 126 4.92 4.99 16.77
C THR A 126 4.51 5.15 18.23
N ASP A 127 5.20 4.43 19.12
CA ASP A 127 5.10 4.60 20.56
C ASP A 127 6.02 5.72 21.10
N ALA A 128 6.97 6.20 20.29
CA ALA A 128 7.82 7.33 20.60
C ALA A 128 7.02 8.64 20.75
N ALA A 129 7.45 9.52 21.64
CA ALA A 129 6.88 10.85 21.78
C ALA A 129 7.35 11.77 20.63
N LEU A 130 6.43 12.22 19.80
CA LEU A 130 6.71 13.14 18.69
C LEU A 130 5.88 14.42 18.80
N SER A 131 6.49 15.55 18.44
CA SER A 131 5.76 16.79 18.21
C SER A 131 4.93 16.70 16.91
N LYS A 132 3.95 17.58 16.75
CA LYS A 132 3.16 17.66 15.50
C LYS A 132 4.04 17.87 14.25
N PRO A 133 5.05 18.78 14.26
CA PRO A 133 6.02 18.89 13.16
C PRO A 133 6.80 17.60 12.89
N ASP A 134 7.18 16.85 13.93
CA ASP A 134 7.92 15.59 13.76
C ASP A 134 7.01 14.48 13.19
N CYS A 135 5.75 14.40 13.60
CA CYS A 135 4.76 13.53 12.96
C CYS A 135 4.58 13.90 11.48
N TYR A 136 4.54 15.19 11.14
CA TYR A 136 4.49 15.61 9.73
C TYR A 136 5.74 15.15 8.97
N ARG A 137 6.93 15.31 9.55
CA ARG A 137 8.18 14.84 8.96
C ARG A 137 8.18 13.32 8.79
N LEU A 138 7.69 12.58 9.77
CA LEU A 138 7.54 11.13 9.75
C LEU A 138 6.64 10.69 8.58
N ALA A 139 5.49 11.34 8.39
CA ALA A 139 4.58 11.06 7.27
C ALA A 139 5.25 11.33 5.91
N VAL A 140 5.98 12.45 5.77
CA VAL A 140 6.74 12.77 4.55
C VAL A 140 7.80 11.70 4.26
N MET A 141 8.54 11.25 5.27
CA MET A 141 9.55 10.20 5.09
C MET A 141 8.90 8.86 4.75
N ALA A 142 7.77 8.52 5.36
CA ALA A 142 7.02 7.30 5.08
C ALA A 142 6.54 7.20 3.61
N GLN A 143 6.19 8.32 2.97
CA GLN A 143 5.88 8.38 1.54
C GLN A 143 7.05 7.90 0.66
N THR A 144 8.31 8.02 1.14
CA THR A 144 9.48 7.46 0.44
C THR A 144 9.40 5.94 0.34
N GLY A 145 8.91 5.27 1.39
CA GLY A 145 8.70 3.83 1.37
C GLY A 145 7.64 3.42 0.36
N LEU A 146 6.56 4.21 0.25
CA LEU A 146 5.54 4.03 -0.77
C LEU A 146 6.14 4.11 -2.17
N ALA A 147 6.91 5.16 -2.47
CA ALA A 147 7.52 5.37 -3.78
C ALA A 147 8.61 4.33 -4.15
N ARG A 148 9.24 3.68 -3.16
CA ARG A 148 10.19 2.58 -3.40
C ARG A 148 9.49 1.26 -3.72
N ALA A 149 8.35 1.01 -3.07
CA ALA A 149 7.58 -0.22 -3.27
C ALA A 149 6.57 -0.14 -4.43
N ILE A 150 6.19 1.06 -4.88
CA ILE A 150 5.20 1.27 -5.95
C ILE A 150 5.82 2.09 -7.09
N ARG A 151 5.74 1.57 -8.33
CA ARG A 151 6.36 2.21 -9.50
C ARG A 151 5.41 2.28 -10.70
N PRO A 152 5.10 3.47 -11.24
CA PRO A 152 5.24 4.77 -10.60
C PRO A 152 4.27 4.93 -9.41
N ALA A 153 4.65 5.75 -8.43
CA ALA A 153 3.80 6.25 -7.36
C ALA A 153 3.48 7.74 -7.57
N HIS A 154 2.54 8.29 -6.80
CA HIS A 154 2.18 9.71 -6.80
C HIS A 154 1.78 10.24 -8.19
N THR A 155 1.16 9.38 -8.98
CA THR A 155 0.69 9.79 -10.31
C THR A 155 -0.55 10.67 -10.17
N PRO A 156 -0.92 11.45 -11.21
CA PRO A 156 -2.15 12.25 -11.19
C PRO A 156 -3.45 11.44 -11.01
N VAL A 157 -3.40 10.11 -11.16
CA VAL A 157 -4.54 9.21 -10.95
C VAL A 157 -4.46 8.47 -9.62
N ASP A 158 -3.46 8.74 -8.78
CA ASP A 158 -3.31 8.21 -7.43
C ASP A 158 -3.62 9.28 -6.37
N GLY A 159 -4.46 8.92 -5.41
CA GLY A 159 -4.72 9.67 -4.18
C GLY A 159 -3.88 9.15 -3.02
N ASP A 160 -2.55 9.11 -3.18
CA ASP A 160 -1.66 8.53 -2.17
C ASP A 160 -1.63 9.38 -0.89
N THR A 161 -1.86 8.76 0.26
CA THR A 161 -1.93 9.47 1.56
C THR A 161 -1.38 8.61 2.69
N ILE A 162 -0.43 9.15 3.46
CA ILE A 162 0.07 8.53 4.69
C ILE A 162 -0.20 9.45 5.87
N PHE A 163 -0.90 8.94 6.88
CA PHE A 163 -1.08 9.59 8.18
C PHE A 163 0.00 9.15 9.16
N ALA A 164 0.45 10.05 10.03
CA ALA A 164 1.38 9.71 11.11
C ALA A 164 0.74 9.92 12.49
N LEU A 165 0.94 8.94 13.37
CA LEU A 165 0.45 8.93 14.74
C LEU A 165 1.61 8.64 15.69
N ALA A 166 1.62 9.29 16.86
CA ALA A 166 2.57 9.05 17.92
C ALA A 166 1.81 8.96 19.25
N THR A 167 1.91 7.83 19.94
CA THR A 167 1.19 7.63 21.21
C THR A 167 1.93 8.22 22.41
N GLY A 168 3.24 8.42 22.30
CA GLY A 168 4.07 8.90 23.41
C GLY A 168 4.14 7.93 24.59
N ALA A 169 3.90 6.64 24.36
CA ALA A 169 3.94 5.61 25.38
C ALA A 169 5.37 5.27 25.85
N VAL A 170 6.38 5.55 25.03
CA VAL A 170 7.80 5.29 25.32
C VAL A 170 8.56 6.61 25.47
N ASP A 171 9.18 6.79 26.63
CA ASP A 171 10.05 7.92 26.96
C ASP A 171 11.50 7.58 26.63
N SER A 172 11.79 7.45 25.33
CA SER A 172 13.15 7.22 24.80
C SER A 172 13.58 8.40 23.94
N PRO A 173 14.88 8.72 23.86
CA PRO A 173 15.38 9.72 22.94
C PRO A 173 14.93 9.42 21.52
N VAL A 174 14.28 10.38 20.87
CA VAL A 174 13.75 10.19 19.52
C VAL A 174 14.66 10.83 18.49
N ASP A 175 15.30 9.98 17.69
CA ASP A 175 15.91 10.42 16.45
C ASP A 175 14.90 10.30 15.30
N VAL A 176 14.35 11.44 14.89
CA VAL A 176 13.36 11.53 13.80
C VAL A 176 13.94 11.00 12.48
N LEU A 177 15.25 11.12 12.25
CA LEU A 177 15.88 10.55 11.06
C LEU A 177 15.83 9.03 11.09
N GLN A 178 16.26 8.42 12.20
CA GLN A 178 16.22 6.98 12.39
C GLN A 178 14.77 6.46 12.30
N LEU A 179 13.86 7.05 13.07
CA LEU A 179 12.46 6.63 13.11
C LEU A 179 11.78 6.81 11.76
N GLY A 180 12.07 7.91 11.05
CA GLY A 180 11.58 8.17 9.71
C GLY A 180 12.06 7.18 8.66
N ALA A 181 13.33 6.77 8.73
CA ALA A 181 13.86 5.73 7.84
C ALA A 181 13.19 4.38 8.09
N LEU A 182 12.99 4.02 9.37
CA LEU A 182 12.27 2.81 9.76
C LEU A 182 10.77 2.87 9.40
N ALA A 183 10.16 4.05 9.45
CA ALA A 183 8.77 4.24 9.01
C ALA A 183 8.62 3.99 7.50
N ALA A 184 9.54 4.52 6.69
CA ALA A 184 9.59 4.22 5.26
C ALA A 184 9.75 2.71 5.03
N ARG A 185 10.63 2.05 5.79
CA ARG A 185 10.83 0.61 5.70
C ARG A 185 9.59 -0.21 6.09
N ALA A 186 8.89 0.21 7.15
CA ALA A 186 7.63 -0.39 7.55
C ALA A 186 6.57 -0.26 6.44
N VAL A 187 6.48 0.91 5.78
CA VAL A 187 5.57 1.12 4.64
C VAL A 187 5.93 0.21 3.46
N GLU A 188 7.22 0.09 3.09
CA GLU A 188 7.69 -0.83 2.04
C GLU A 188 7.19 -2.27 2.31
N ARG A 189 7.44 -2.78 3.52
CA ARG A 189 7.06 -4.14 3.92
C ARG A 189 5.56 -4.33 4.01
N ALA A 190 4.83 -3.33 4.51
CA ALA A 190 3.37 -3.36 4.58
C ALA A 190 2.75 -3.45 3.17
N ILE A 191 3.27 -2.68 2.20
CA ILE A 191 2.81 -2.73 0.81
C ILE A 191 3.08 -4.11 0.18
N LEU A 192 4.27 -4.68 0.41
CA LEU A 192 4.58 -6.03 -0.07
C LEU A 192 3.63 -7.07 0.51
N ARG A 193 3.39 -7.03 1.83
CA ARG A 193 2.45 -7.93 2.50
C ARG A 193 1.02 -7.76 1.99
N ALA A 194 0.59 -6.53 1.72
CA ALA A 194 -0.75 -6.27 1.19
C ALA A 194 -1.02 -7.03 -0.13
N VAL A 195 -0.01 -7.12 -1.00
CA VAL A 195 -0.10 -7.80 -2.29
C VAL A 195 0.16 -9.30 -2.17
N THR A 196 1.14 -9.73 -1.38
CA THR A 196 1.47 -11.16 -1.24
C THR A 196 0.42 -11.94 -0.45
N GLN A 197 -0.32 -11.28 0.45
CA GLN A 197 -1.43 -11.89 1.20
C GLN A 197 -2.77 -11.75 0.48
N ALA A 198 -2.84 -11.04 -0.65
CA ALA A 198 -4.07 -10.86 -1.40
C ALA A 198 -4.56 -12.18 -2.01
N LYS A 199 -5.89 -12.33 -2.11
CA LYS A 199 -6.55 -13.48 -2.75
C LYS A 199 -7.39 -12.99 -3.91
N GLY A 200 -7.42 -13.75 -5.00
CA GLY A 200 -8.22 -13.41 -6.16
C GLY A 200 -9.68 -13.17 -5.81
N LEU A 201 -10.30 -12.20 -6.47
CA LEU A 201 -11.70 -11.85 -6.25
C LEU A 201 -12.33 -11.31 -7.55
N ALA A 202 -13.55 -11.76 -7.84
CA ALA A 202 -14.35 -11.28 -8.98
C ALA A 202 -13.59 -11.24 -10.33
N GLY A 203 -12.79 -12.28 -10.61
CA GLY A 203 -12.05 -12.42 -11.86
C GLY A 203 -10.71 -11.66 -11.93
N VAL A 204 -10.32 -10.93 -10.87
CA VAL A 204 -8.97 -10.37 -10.73
C VAL A 204 -8.15 -11.28 -9.82
N PRO A 205 -7.11 -11.95 -10.33
CA PRO A 205 -6.31 -12.87 -9.53
C PRO A 205 -5.32 -12.12 -8.63
N SER A 206 -4.84 -12.80 -7.61
CA SER A 206 -3.66 -12.38 -6.85
C SER A 206 -2.38 -12.55 -7.69
N ALA A 207 -1.30 -11.91 -7.26
CA ALA A 207 0.00 -12.08 -7.91
C ALA A 207 0.50 -13.52 -7.83
N ALA A 208 0.23 -14.22 -6.73
CA ALA A 208 0.59 -15.62 -6.54
C ALA A 208 -0.21 -16.54 -7.49
N GLU A 209 -1.53 -16.35 -7.58
CA GLU A 209 -2.38 -17.11 -8.50
C GLU A 209 -1.96 -16.91 -9.96
N TRP A 210 -1.55 -15.69 -10.32
CA TRP A 210 -1.10 -15.39 -11.68
C TRP A 210 0.25 -16.02 -12.03
N ALA A 211 1.22 -15.92 -11.13
CA ALA A 211 2.58 -16.43 -11.35
C ALA A 211 2.70 -17.96 -11.23
N GLY A 212 1.57 -18.68 -11.14
CA GLY A 212 1.55 -20.14 -11.05
C GLY A 212 1.81 -20.69 -9.65
N GLY A 213 1.56 -19.92 -8.60
CA GLY A 213 1.69 -20.35 -7.21
C GLY A 213 0.56 -21.31 -6.80
N SER A 214 0.90 -22.59 -6.70
CA SER A 214 0.18 -23.61 -5.93
C SER A 214 0.27 -23.35 -4.43
#